data_AF-A0A060BWD8-F1
#
_entry.id   AF-A0A060BWD8-F1
#
_cell.length_a   1.000
_cell.length_b   1.000
_cell.length_c   1.000
_cell.angle_alpha   90.00
_cell.angle_beta   90.00
_cell.angle_gamma   90.00
#
_symmetry.space_group_name_H-M   'P 1'
#
loop_
_entity.id
_entity.type
_entity.pdbx_description
1 polymer ?
#
loop_
_entity_poly.entity_id
_entity_poly.type
_entity_poly.pdbx_seq_one_letter_code
_entity_poly.pdbx_strand_id
1 'polypeptide(L)'
;GTHDEHMLRLPDTREIEVDTSLGNGITLITLAPEEVPEADIRAFVERGAIVFGGHSAANYEQARAGIAAGIRGFTHLYNAMSQLVGRTPGVAGAALDDPDTWVGIIADGVHVHPASLRIAVKAKPRGKVIL
;
A
#
# COMPACT_ATOMS: atom_id res chain seq x y z
N GLY A 1 4.89 5.05 15.26
CA GLY A 1 4.65 5.70 13.95
C GLY A 1 4.11 7.10 14.20
N THR A 2 3.65 7.81 13.17
CA THR A 2 2.97 9.10 13.35
C THR A 2 1.47 8.96 13.67
N HIS A 3 0.92 7.75 13.55
CA HIS A 3 -0.45 7.42 13.91
C HIS A 3 -0.57 7.12 15.40
N ASP A 4 -1.69 7.55 16.00
CA ASP A 4 -2.08 7.20 17.37
C ASP A 4 -2.46 5.71 17.43
N GLU A 5 -1.76 4.95 18.25
CA GLU A 5 -1.96 3.51 18.39
C GLU A 5 -3.36 3.15 18.89
N HIS A 6 -4.00 4.03 19.67
CA HIS A 6 -5.34 3.79 20.20
C HIS A 6 -6.45 3.89 19.14
N MET A 7 -6.12 4.44 17.96
CA MET A 7 -7.05 4.56 16.83
C MET A 7 -6.83 3.48 15.77
N LEU A 8 -5.84 2.59 15.93
CA LEU A 8 -5.62 1.46 15.03
C LEU A 8 -6.64 0.36 15.29
N ARG A 9 -7.32 -0.07 14.23
CA ARG A 9 -8.43 -1.03 14.32
C ARG A 9 -8.77 -1.58 12.93
N LEU A 10 -9.45 -2.72 12.93
CA LEU A 10 -9.98 -3.31 11.71
C LEU A 10 -11.25 -2.57 11.28
N PRO A 11 -11.50 -2.44 9.97
CA PRO A 11 -12.73 -1.85 9.46
C PRO A 11 -13.90 -2.81 9.72
N ASP A 12 -15.03 -2.27 10.16
CA ASP A 12 -16.30 -3.00 10.14
C ASP A 12 -17.12 -2.69 8.87
N THR A 13 -18.24 -3.39 8.68
CA THR A 13 -19.10 -3.17 7.50
C THR A 13 -19.60 -1.73 7.39
N ARG A 14 -19.91 -1.07 8.51
CA ARG A 14 -20.41 0.30 8.52
C ARG A 14 -19.31 1.28 8.10
N GLU A 15 -18.08 1.03 8.48
CA GLU A 15 -16.95 1.89 8.13
C GLU A 15 -16.56 1.75 6.69
N ILE A 16 -16.57 0.52 6.16
CA ILE A 16 -16.42 0.30 4.72
C ILE A 16 -17.48 1.09 3.95
N GLU A 17 -18.73 1.09 4.43
CA GLU A 17 -19.80 1.89 3.83
C GLU A 17 -19.55 3.40 3.90
N VAL A 18 -19.17 3.91 5.07
CA VAL A 18 -18.92 5.34 5.28
C VAL A 18 -17.73 5.83 4.48
N ASP A 19 -16.60 5.11 4.52
CA ASP A 19 -15.36 5.49 3.84
C ASP A 19 -15.52 5.47 2.30
N THR A 20 -16.44 4.67 1.78
CA THR A 20 -16.76 4.57 0.35
C THR A 20 -18.01 5.35 -0.07
N SER A 21 -18.59 6.18 0.81
CA SER A 21 -19.84 6.91 0.54
C SER A 21 -19.68 8.20 -0.27
N LEU A 22 -18.45 8.58 -0.66
CA LEU A 22 -18.17 9.84 -1.32
C LEU A 22 -18.86 9.93 -2.69
N GLY A 23 -19.87 10.80 -2.82
CA GLY A 23 -20.66 10.93 -4.04
C GLY A 23 -20.03 11.78 -5.16
N ASN A 24 -18.94 12.49 -4.89
CA ASN A 24 -18.28 13.42 -5.82
C ASN A 24 -16.75 13.40 -5.73
N GLY A 25 -16.16 12.21 -5.78
CA GLY A 25 -14.71 12.04 -5.79
C GLY A 25 -14.30 10.57 -5.84
N ILE A 26 -13.04 10.32 -5.55
CA ILE A 26 -12.48 8.96 -5.46
C ILE A 26 -11.92 8.79 -4.05
N THR A 27 -12.35 7.74 -3.36
CA THR A 27 -11.72 7.34 -2.09
C THR A 27 -10.47 6.53 -2.38
N LEU A 28 -9.34 6.96 -1.80
CA LEU A 28 -8.12 6.15 -1.70
C LEU A 28 -7.89 5.78 -0.23
N ILE A 29 -7.76 4.48 0.05
CA ILE A 29 -7.54 3.95 1.39
C ILE A 29 -6.15 3.31 1.45
N THR A 30 -5.39 3.59 2.50
CA THR A 30 -4.16 2.85 2.82
C THR A 30 -4.40 1.92 3.99
N LEU A 31 -4.03 0.65 3.86
CA LEU A 31 -4.18 -0.37 4.91
C LEU A 31 -2.98 -1.32 4.98
N ALA A 32 -2.90 -2.06 6.09
CA ALA A 32 -1.91 -3.12 6.29
C ALA A 32 -2.50 -4.47 5.83
N PRO A 33 -2.01 -5.09 4.74
CA PRO A 33 -2.60 -6.32 4.17
C PRO A 33 -2.49 -7.56 5.05
N GLU A 34 -1.61 -7.56 6.05
CA GLU A 34 -1.48 -8.63 7.04
C GLU A 34 -2.50 -8.55 8.18
N GLU A 35 -3.05 -7.36 8.43
CA GLU A 35 -4.02 -7.12 9.50
C GLU A 35 -5.45 -7.18 8.96
N VAL A 36 -5.70 -6.62 7.76
CA VAL A 36 -7.04 -6.53 7.19
C VAL A 36 -7.40 -7.80 6.39
N PRO A 37 -8.52 -8.48 6.71
CA PRO A 37 -8.98 -9.64 5.95
C PRO A 37 -9.14 -9.34 4.45
N GLU A 38 -8.75 -10.30 3.61
CA GLU A 38 -8.88 -10.15 2.14
C GLU A 38 -10.32 -9.88 1.69
N ALA A 39 -11.32 -10.39 2.43
CA ALA A 39 -12.73 -10.13 2.16
C ALA A 39 -13.08 -8.63 2.29
N ASP A 40 -12.49 -7.94 3.27
CA ASP A 40 -12.73 -6.52 3.51
C ASP A 40 -11.98 -5.66 2.49
N ILE A 41 -10.77 -6.08 2.07
CA ILE A 41 -10.07 -5.46 0.94
C ILE A 41 -10.94 -5.53 -0.33
N ARG A 42 -11.51 -6.71 -0.63
CA ARG A 42 -12.44 -6.87 -1.77
C ARG A 42 -13.67 -5.99 -1.61
N ALA A 43 -14.26 -5.91 -0.41
CA ALA A 43 -15.43 -5.09 -0.16
C ALA A 43 -15.18 -3.59 -0.42
N PHE A 44 -14.01 -3.06 -0.03
CA PHE A 44 -13.62 -1.69 -0.39
C PHE A 44 -13.50 -1.51 -1.90
N VAL A 45 -12.85 -2.44 -2.59
CA VAL A 45 -12.64 -2.38 -4.05
C VAL A 45 -13.96 -2.48 -4.80
N GLU A 46 -14.86 -3.37 -4.41
CA GLU A 46 -16.19 -3.53 -5.01
C GLU A 46 -17.06 -2.28 -4.87
N ARG A 47 -16.84 -1.50 -3.81
CA ARG A 47 -17.50 -0.20 -3.59
C ARG A 47 -16.79 0.97 -4.28
N GLY A 48 -15.75 0.70 -5.06
CA GLY A 48 -15.07 1.69 -5.91
C GLY A 48 -13.91 2.42 -5.25
N ALA A 49 -13.46 2.00 -4.05
CA ALA A 49 -12.26 2.55 -3.45
C ALA A 49 -10.99 2.07 -4.16
N ILE A 50 -9.98 2.93 -4.24
CA ILE A 50 -8.62 2.56 -4.60
C ILE A 50 -7.89 2.16 -3.32
N VAL A 51 -7.51 0.89 -3.19
CA VAL A 51 -6.83 0.40 -2.00
C VAL A 51 -5.33 0.34 -2.22
N PHE A 52 -4.56 0.93 -1.30
CA PHE A 52 -3.11 0.92 -1.24
C PHE A 52 -2.63 0.16 0.01
N GLY A 53 -1.49 -0.51 -0.10
CA GLY A 53 -0.77 -1.11 1.03
C GLY A 53 0.18 -0.09 1.68
N GLY A 54 0.25 -0.05 3.00
CA GLY A 54 1.20 0.81 3.72
C GLY A 54 1.10 0.62 5.23
N HIS A 55 2.06 1.17 5.99
CA HIS A 55 2.13 0.99 7.45
C HIS A 55 2.08 -0.49 7.86
N SER A 56 2.87 -1.32 7.18
CA SER A 56 2.70 -2.78 7.17
C SER A 56 4.01 -3.52 7.44
N ALA A 57 3.98 -4.45 8.38
CA ALA A 57 5.01 -5.43 8.64
C ALA A 57 4.83 -6.73 7.84
N ALA A 58 3.89 -6.78 6.89
CA ALA A 58 3.61 -7.96 6.07
C ALA A 58 4.88 -8.56 5.46
N ASN A 59 4.92 -9.89 5.38
CA ASN A 59 5.88 -10.56 4.52
C ASN A 59 5.46 -10.43 3.03
N TYR A 60 6.31 -10.90 2.14
CA TYR A 60 6.06 -10.84 0.70
C TYR A 60 4.74 -11.53 0.30
N GLU A 61 4.48 -12.73 0.80
CA GLU A 61 3.28 -13.52 0.45
C GLU A 61 1.98 -12.85 0.93
N GLN A 62 1.99 -12.25 2.13
CA GLN A 62 0.86 -11.47 2.63
C GLN A 62 0.61 -10.24 1.76
N ALA A 63 1.66 -9.54 1.33
CA ALA A 63 1.52 -8.42 0.40
C ALA A 63 0.97 -8.88 -0.97
N ARG A 64 1.43 -10.03 -1.49
CA ARG A 64 0.90 -10.64 -2.71
C ARG A 64 -0.57 -11.03 -2.60
N ALA A 65 -0.98 -11.59 -1.46
CA ALA A 65 -2.38 -11.91 -1.18
C ALA A 65 -3.24 -10.64 -1.17
N GLY A 66 -2.76 -9.55 -0.55
CA GLY A 66 -3.42 -8.24 -0.60
C GLY A 66 -3.56 -7.68 -2.03
N ILE A 67 -2.51 -7.81 -2.86
CA ILE A 67 -2.59 -7.45 -4.30
C ILE A 67 -3.66 -8.30 -5.00
N ALA A 68 -3.68 -9.61 -4.77
CA ALA A 68 -4.68 -10.51 -5.34
C ALA A 68 -6.11 -10.19 -4.85
N ALA A 69 -6.27 -9.64 -3.65
CA ALA A 69 -7.54 -9.16 -3.10
C ALA A 69 -7.95 -7.79 -3.66
N GLY A 70 -7.06 -7.09 -4.37
CA GLY A 70 -7.38 -5.86 -5.11
C GLY A 70 -6.58 -4.63 -4.71
N ILE A 71 -5.53 -4.74 -3.88
CA ILE A 71 -4.60 -3.64 -3.66
C ILE A 71 -3.97 -3.21 -5.00
N ARG A 72 -4.06 -1.91 -5.30
CA ARG A 72 -3.61 -1.30 -6.56
C ARG A 72 -2.27 -0.58 -6.45
N GLY A 73 -1.76 -0.37 -5.25
CA GLY A 73 -0.49 0.32 -5.05
C GLY A 73 0.01 0.30 -3.62
N PHE A 74 1.11 0.98 -3.39
CA PHE A 74 1.74 1.11 -2.08
C PHE A 74 2.02 2.58 -1.75
N THR A 75 1.66 2.96 -0.54
CA THR A 75 1.81 4.32 -0.02
C THR A 75 3.25 4.51 0.45
N HIS A 76 3.86 5.65 0.08
CA HIS A 76 5.19 6.13 0.51
C HIS A 76 6.30 5.07 0.62
N LEU A 77 6.51 4.29 -0.45
CA LEU A 77 7.50 3.21 -0.60
C LEU A 77 8.77 3.42 0.22
N TYR A 78 9.21 2.35 0.88
CA TYR A 78 10.28 2.27 1.89
C TYR A 78 9.91 2.73 3.29
N ASN A 79 8.94 3.63 3.46
CA ASN A 79 8.61 4.19 4.76
C ASN A 79 7.55 3.34 5.47
N ALA A 80 7.73 3.12 6.77
CA ALA A 80 6.80 2.35 7.61
C ALA A 80 6.35 1.02 6.97
N MET A 81 7.27 0.29 6.33
CA MET A 81 6.98 -1.00 5.73
C MET A 81 8.15 -1.98 5.87
N SER A 82 7.89 -3.29 5.77
CA SER A 82 8.96 -4.28 5.77
C SER A 82 9.86 -4.14 4.52
N GLN A 83 11.17 -4.25 4.74
CA GLN A 83 12.19 -3.89 3.75
C GLN A 83 12.57 -5.07 2.84
N LEU A 84 13.13 -4.75 1.67
CA LEU A 84 13.70 -5.73 0.74
C LEU A 84 15.01 -6.32 1.29
N VAL A 85 14.95 -7.58 1.73
CA VAL A 85 16.10 -8.37 2.16
C VAL A 85 16.15 -9.65 1.32
N GLY A 86 17.35 -10.12 0.96
CA GLY A 86 17.54 -11.14 -0.08
C GLY A 86 16.71 -12.42 0.03
N ARG A 87 16.39 -12.91 1.24
CA ARG A 87 15.52 -14.09 1.46
C ARG A 87 14.08 -13.73 1.83
N THR A 88 13.84 -12.50 2.23
CA THR A 88 12.56 -12.01 2.75
C THR A 88 12.28 -10.65 2.14
N PRO A 89 11.69 -10.60 0.92
CA PRO A 89 11.54 -9.34 0.19
C PRO A 89 10.61 -8.31 0.85
N GLY A 90 9.70 -8.77 1.73
CA GLY A 90 8.76 -7.90 2.43
C GLY A 90 7.82 -7.13 1.49
N VAL A 91 7.21 -6.07 2.02
CA VAL A 91 6.30 -5.18 1.29
C VAL A 91 7.07 -4.37 0.26
N ALA A 92 8.24 -3.82 0.59
CA ALA A 92 9.05 -3.07 -0.36
C ALA A 92 9.44 -3.92 -1.57
N GLY A 93 9.78 -5.20 -1.35
CA GLY A 93 10.03 -6.16 -2.42
C GLY A 93 8.79 -6.42 -3.26
N ALA A 94 7.65 -6.72 -2.64
CA ALA A 94 6.39 -6.96 -3.36
C ALA A 94 5.95 -5.75 -4.22
N ALA A 95 6.11 -4.53 -3.68
CA ALA A 95 5.78 -3.29 -4.36
C ALA A 95 6.66 -3.02 -5.59
N LEU A 96 7.95 -3.39 -5.51
CA LEU A 96 8.91 -3.21 -6.60
C LEU A 96 8.83 -4.32 -7.65
N ASP A 97 8.55 -5.56 -7.22
CA ASP A 97 8.49 -6.74 -8.08
C ASP A 97 7.22 -6.80 -8.94
N ASP A 98 6.07 -6.36 -8.39
CA ASP A 98 4.82 -6.37 -9.13
C ASP A 98 4.76 -5.25 -10.17
N PRO A 99 4.64 -5.50 -11.49
CA PRO A 99 4.65 -4.45 -12.51
C PRO A 99 3.35 -3.63 -12.57
N ASP A 100 2.24 -4.14 -12.03
CA ASP A 100 0.91 -3.58 -12.22
C ASP A 100 0.50 -2.60 -11.11
N THR A 101 1.05 -2.79 -9.91
CA THR A 101 0.84 -1.89 -8.78
C THR A 101 1.52 -0.54 -8.96
N TRP A 102 0.95 0.49 -8.36
CA TRP A 102 1.55 1.82 -8.23
C TRP A 102 2.43 1.91 -6.99
N VAL A 103 3.41 2.81 -6.98
CA VAL A 103 4.16 3.17 -5.77
C VAL A 103 4.19 4.69 -5.61
N GLY A 104 3.76 5.18 -4.45
CA GLY A 104 4.00 6.57 -4.04
C GLY A 104 5.36 6.71 -3.38
N ILE A 105 6.11 7.77 -3.67
CA ILE A 105 7.42 8.04 -3.08
C ILE A 105 7.49 9.52 -2.69
N ILE A 106 7.97 9.79 -1.47
CA ILE A 106 8.23 11.17 -1.01
C ILE A 106 9.62 11.58 -1.51
N ALA A 107 9.68 12.42 -2.54
CA ALA A 107 10.92 12.80 -3.24
C ALA A 107 11.62 14.05 -2.66
N ASP A 108 11.71 14.16 -1.33
CA ASP A 108 12.32 15.32 -0.64
C ASP A 108 13.81 15.15 -0.29
N GLY A 109 14.37 13.95 -0.49
CA GLY A 109 15.74 13.60 -0.14
C GLY A 109 15.99 13.32 1.34
N VAL A 110 14.97 13.45 2.20
CA VAL A 110 15.00 13.14 3.64
C VAL A 110 14.34 11.78 3.89
N HIS A 111 13.15 11.56 3.36
CA HIS A 111 12.42 10.29 3.52
C HIS A 111 13.04 9.17 2.70
N VAL A 112 13.50 9.50 1.49
CA VAL A 112 14.09 8.51 0.58
C VAL A 112 15.38 9.05 0.00
N HIS A 113 16.47 8.31 0.20
CA HIS A 113 17.76 8.65 -0.40
C HIS A 113 17.66 8.69 -1.93
N PRO A 114 18.28 9.67 -2.63
CA PRO A 114 18.16 9.80 -4.08
C PRO A 114 18.56 8.55 -4.88
N ALA A 115 19.47 7.72 -4.36
CA ALA A 115 19.80 6.44 -4.99
C ALA A 115 18.64 5.44 -4.95
N SER A 116 17.92 5.33 -3.82
CA SER A 116 16.76 4.45 -3.68
C SER A 116 15.60 4.90 -4.57
N LEU A 117 15.36 6.21 -4.67
CA LEU A 117 14.40 6.76 -5.63
C LEU A 117 14.74 6.35 -7.08
N ARG A 118 16.00 6.51 -7.50
CA ARG A 118 16.44 6.09 -8.84
C ARG A 118 16.28 4.58 -9.06
N ILE A 119 16.48 3.76 -8.04
CA ILE A 119 16.26 2.30 -8.12
C ILE A 119 14.78 2.01 -8.33
N ALA A 120 13.90 2.59 -7.52
CA ALA A 120 12.46 2.39 -7.64
C ALA A 120 11.93 2.81 -9.02
N VAL A 121 12.34 3.97 -9.53
CA VAL A 121 11.96 4.46 -10.87
C VAL A 121 12.43 3.53 -11.99
N LYS A 122 13.56 2.84 -11.81
CA LYS A 122 14.07 1.87 -12.80
C LYS A 122 13.38 0.50 -12.69
N ALA A 123 13.00 0.10 -11.49
CA ALA A 123 12.33 -1.17 -11.24
C ALA A 123 10.87 -1.17 -11.73
N LYS A 124 10.17 -0.03 -11.57
CA LYS A 124 8.76 0.10 -11.96
C LYS A 124 8.60 0.51 -13.42
N PRO A 125 7.54 0.04 -14.11
CA PRO A 125 7.20 0.54 -15.44
C PRO A 125 6.95 2.05 -15.45
N ARG A 126 7.20 2.70 -16.59
CA ARG A 126 6.93 4.13 -16.77
C ARG A 126 5.47 4.43 -16.45
N GLY A 127 5.23 5.44 -15.61
CA GLY A 127 3.89 5.82 -15.16
C GLY A 127 3.35 4.98 -14.00
N LYS A 128 4.16 4.16 -13.32
CA LYS A 128 3.78 3.43 -12.09
C LYS A 128 4.36 4.01 -10.80
N VAL A 129 5.01 5.17 -10.89
CA VAL A 129 5.59 5.89 -9.75
C VAL A 129 4.90 7.25 -9.61
N ILE A 130 4.41 7.54 -8.40
CA ILE A 130 3.81 8.81 -8.00
C ILE A 130 4.83 9.52 -7.10
N LEU A 131 5.15 10.78 -7.41
CA LEU A 131 6.14 11.61 -6.69
C LEU A 131 5.47 12.76 -5.96
#